data_AF-A0A3R5QYG3-F1
#
_entry.id   AF-A0A3R5QYG3-F1
#
_cell.length_a   1.000
_cell.length_b   1.000
_cell.length_c   1.000
_cell.angle_alpha   90.00
_cell.angle_beta   90.00
_cell.angle_gamma   90.00
#
_symmetry.space_group_name_H-M   'P 1'
#
loop_
_entity.id
_entity.type
_entity.pdbx_description
1 polymer ?
#
loop_
_entity_poly.entity_id
_entity_poly.type
_entity_poly.pdbx_seq_one_letter_code
_entity_poly.pdbx_strand_id
1 'polypeptide(L)'
;MANKKATLDSAINFILGSAVGIILAFIFVKRKSISVLNLPTDNVKPYHWIVVILLFFIVFYIHLSLHELGHLISGYLVKFKLFNYKIGPFGWYRENGEIKYGKDKSLGYGSRCSMLPVNTHNVYPKLAVYSLGGITVNIILSIIFLLGSIYIAPKYDNFFISVFLILGWGMGAFVVIYNIIPFSNKGFKTDGLLALSVIRKSSDDMAQLATILVSNQLAAGIRPKDVDSSFFDDNGYLKDNDVSGIVMNYYRFYHFLDLGHKTKAMNAIKSIEANIDIYPEYYRSDMLYNVLYAYCAIEKDKDKAKDIFENIKESLSENNSISGYRVKMAYELYVTNDYKKAIEVGNKGLSVKDSYPVRGEAIFEVDQINNMMTIVRENINS
;
A
#
# COMPACT_ATOMS: atom_id res chain seq x y z
N MET A 1 11.34 -12.20 11.39
CA MET A 1 11.49 -13.44 10.59
C MET A 1 10.46 -13.61 9.46
N ALA A 2 9.26 -13.02 9.54
CA ALA A 2 8.21 -13.13 8.52
C ALA A 2 8.60 -12.60 7.11
N ASN A 3 9.52 -11.64 7.03
CA ASN A 3 9.91 -11.00 5.76
C ASN A 3 10.75 -11.93 4.85
N LYS A 4 11.60 -12.80 5.43
CA LYS A 4 12.44 -13.75 4.65
C LYS A 4 11.64 -14.90 4.03
N LYS A 5 10.60 -15.38 4.73
CA LYS A 5 9.75 -16.46 4.26
C LYS A 5 8.87 -16.00 3.09
N ALA A 6 8.30 -14.80 3.17
CA ALA A 6 7.53 -14.21 2.07
C ALA A 6 8.38 -13.95 0.81
N THR A 7 9.63 -13.50 0.96
CA THR A 7 10.55 -13.37 -0.18
C THR A 7 10.95 -14.72 -0.78
N LEU A 8 11.08 -15.77 0.05
CA LEU A 8 11.41 -17.12 -0.41
C LEU A 8 10.23 -17.75 -1.17
N ASP A 9 9.00 -17.60 -0.66
CA ASP A 9 7.79 -18.10 -1.31
C ASP A 9 7.53 -17.38 -2.64
N SER A 10 7.79 -16.07 -2.72
CA SER A 10 7.72 -15.31 -3.95
C SER A 10 8.79 -15.75 -4.97
N ALA A 11 10.02 -16.01 -4.52
CA ALA A 11 11.10 -16.53 -5.36
C ALA A 11 10.79 -17.96 -5.87
N ILE A 12 10.24 -18.83 -5.03
CA ILE A 12 9.84 -20.20 -5.39
C ILE A 12 8.70 -20.17 -6.42
N ASN A 13 7.67 -19.36 -6.20
CA ASN A 13 6.57 -19.21 -7.15
C ASN A 13 7.04 -18.61 -8.48
N PHE A 14 8.00 -17.69 -8.44
CA PHE A 14 8.63 -17.12 -9.65
C PHE A 14 9.46 -18.17 -10.41
N ILE A 15 10.25 -18.98 -9.72
CA ILE A 15 11.03 -20.08 -10.32
C ILE A 15 10.10 -21.14 -10.92
N LEU A 16 9.03 -21.52 -10.20
CA LEU A 16 8.04 -22.48 -10.68
C LEU A 16 7.27 -21.94 -11.90
N GLY A 17 6.87 -20.66 -11.88
CA GLY A 17 6.25 -20.00 -13.04
C GLY A 17 7.18 -19.92 -14.24
N SER A 18 8.46 -19.64 -14.01
CA SER A 18 9.50 -19.65 -15.06
C SER A 18 9.72 -21.04 -15.63
N ALA A 19 9.74 -22.08 -14.79
CA ALA A 19 9.86 -23.47 -15.21
C ALA A 19 8.65 -23.92 -16.04
N VAL A 20 7.43 -23.56 -15.63
CA VAL A 20 6.21 -23.83 -16.40
C VAL A 20 6.23 -23.08 -17.74
N GLY A 21 6.65 -21.82 -17.76
CA GLY A 21 6.82 -21.04 -19.00
C GLY A 21 7.82 -21.67 -19.97
N ILE A 22 8.97 -22.15 -19.45
CA ILE A 22 9.98 -22.87 -20.23
C ILE A 22 9.44 -24.21 -20.75
N ILE A 23 8.69 -24.94 -19.92
CA ILE A 23 8.07 -26.22 -20.32
C ILE A 23 7.00 -25.98 -21.39
N LEU A 24 6.17 -24.94 -21.25
CA LEU A 24 5.18 -24.58 -22.26
C LEU A 24 5.84 -24.15 -23.56
N ALA A 25 6.89 -23.32 -23.50
CA ALA A 25 7.68 -22.95 -24.68
C ALA A 25 8.33 -24.19 -25.33
N PHE A 26 8.86 -25.12 -24.55
CA PHE A 26 9.45 -26.37 -25.03
C PHE A 26 8.40 -27.28 -25.69
N ILE A 27 7.22 -27.44 -25.08
CA ILE A 27 6.10 -28.17 -25.66
C ILE A 27 5.63 -27.49 -26.96
N PHE A 28 5.57 -26.16 -27.00
CA PHE A 28 5.20 -25.38 -28.18
C PHE A 28 6.17 -25.61 -29.34
N VAL A 29 7.47 -25.55 -29.06
CA VAL A 29 8.57 -25.78 -30.00
C VAL A 29 8.55 -27.21 -30.52
N LYS A 30 8.37 -28.20 -29.63
CA LYS A 30 8.47 -29.62 -29.98
C LYS A 30 7.24 -30.16 -30.71
N ARG A 31 6.05 -29.62 -30.46
CA ARG A 31 4.80 -30.23 -30.97
C ARG A 31 4.44 -29.83 -32.41
N LYS A 32 5.18 -28.92 -33.08
CA LYS A 32 4.83 -28.36 -34.42
C LYS A 32 3.34 -27.93 -34.58
N SER A 33 2.59 -27.82 -33.47
CA SER A 33 1.13 -27.86 -33.47
C SER A 33 0.48 -26.52 -33.80
N ILE A 34 1.30 -25.48 -33.92
CA ILE A 34 0.95 -24.26 -34.62
C ILE A 34 1.92 -24.16 -35.80
N SER A 35 1.48 -24.62 -36.97
CA SER A 35 2.16 -24.45 -38.26
C SER A 35 2.41 -22.98 -38.62
N VAL A 36 1.92 -22.03 -37.82
CA VAL A 36 2.01 -20.57 -38.00
C VAL A 36 3.33 -20.00 -37.47
N LEU A 37 4.07 -20.69 -36.58
CA LEU A 37 5.18 -20.07 -35.84
C LEU A 37 6.61 -20.52 -36.22
N ASN A 38 6.76 -21.41 -37.21
CA ASN A 38 8.03 -21.85 -37.84
C ASN A 38 9.31 -21.46 -37.08
N LEU A 39 9.50 -22.02 -35.88
CA LEU A 39 10.69 -21.73 -35.11
C LEU A 39 11.86 -22.50 -35.73
N PRO A 40 12.97 -21.84 -36.08
CA PRO A 40 14.17 -22.54 -36.55
C PRO A 40 14.76 -23.31 -35.37
N THR A 41 14.42 -24.60 -35.27
CA THR A 41 14.85 -25.50 -34.19
C THR A 41 16.16 -26.22 -34.50
N ASP A 42 16.64 -26.11 -35.73
CA ASP A 42 17.84 -26.78 -36.17
C ASP A 42 19.06 -26.03 -35.61
N ASN A 43 19.87 -26.71 -34.79
CA ASN A 43 21.11 -26.19 -34.17
C ASN A 43 20.99 -25.36 -32.86
N VAL A 44 20.03 -25.63 -31.98
CA VAL A 44 20.00 -25.02 -30.64
C VAL A 44 21.18 -25.50 -29.77
N LYS A 45 22.16 -24.63 -29.52
CA LYS A 45 23.32 -24.88 -28.64
C LYS A 45 23.04 -24.49 -27.17
N PRO A 46 23.75 -25.06 -26.17
CA PRO A 46 23.49 -24.79 -24.75
C PRO A 46 23.47 -23.30 -24.34
N TYR A 47 24.33 -22.46 -24.92
CA TYR A 47 24.34 -21.02 -24.61
C TYR A 47 23.06 -20.29 -25.06
N HIS A 48 22.29 -20.82 -26.01
CA HIS A 48 21.02 -20.23 -26.39
C HIS A 48 20.06 -20.19 -25.20
N TRP A 49 20.07 -21.22 -24.35
CA TRP A 49 19.21 -21.25 -23.15
C TRP A 49 19.54 -20.12 -22.16
N ILE A 50 20.81 -19.75 -22.02
CA ILE A 50 21.21 -18.60 -21.21
C ILE A 50 20.60 -17.32 -21.79
N VAL A 51 20.67 -17.14 -23.10
CA VAL A 51 20.06 -15.99 -23.79
C VAL A 51 18.54 -16.00 -23.66
N VAL A 52 17.88 -17.15 -23.80
CA VAL A 52 16.41 -17.28 -23.61
C VAL A 52 16.00 -16.87 -22.19
N ILE A 53 16.75 -17.30 -21.17
CA ILE A 53 16.52 -16.89 -19.78
C ILE A 53 16.69 -15.37 -19.62
N LEU A 54 17.74 -14.78 -20.21
CA LEU A 54 17.94 -13.33 -20.18
C LEU A 54 16.79 -12.59 -20.88
N LEU A 55 16.34 -13.05 -22.05
CA LEU A 55 15.22 -12.48 -22.78
C LEU A 55 13.91 -12.58 -21.98
N PHE A 56 13.69 -13.68 -21.25
CA PHE A 56 12.55 -13.82 -20.36
C PHE A 56 12.54 -12.73 -19.28
N PHE A 57 13.67 -12.48 -18.61
CA PHE A 57 13.76 -11.41 -17.61
C PHE A 57 13.55 -10.03 -18.23
N ILE A 58 14.13 -9.76 -19.41
CA ILE A 58 13.94 -8.49 -20.13
C ILE A 58 12.45 -8.28 -20.41
N VAL A 59 11.79 -9.26 -21.01
CA VAL A 59 10.36 -9.20 -21.31
C VAL A 59 9.51 -9.03 -20.04
N PHE A 60 9.84 -9.75 -18.96
CA PHE A 60 9.17 -9.61 -17.68
C PHE A 60 9.23 -8.18 -17.15
N TYR A 61 10.42 -7.56 -17.15
CA TYR A 61 10.59 -6.17 -16.72
C TYR A 61 9.91 -5.17 -17.66
N ILE A 62 9.88 -5.42 -18.97
CA ILE A 62 9.16 -4.59 -19.93
C ILE A 62 7.67 -4.57 -19.59
N HIS A 63 7.04 -5.74 -19.41
CA HIS A 63 5.62 -5.83 -19.05
C HIS A 63 5.34 -5.20 -17.69
N LEU A 64 6.18 -5.45 -16.69
CA LEU A 64 5.99 -4.88 -15.36
C LEU A 64 6.10 -3.34 -15.38
N SER A 65 7.07 -2.78 -16.10
CA SER A 65 7.27 -1.33 -16.18
C SER A 65 6.13 -0.64 -16.94
N LEU A 66 5.68 -1.24 -18.05
CA LEU A 66 4.60 -0.71 -18.87
C LEU A 66 3.23 -0.88 -18.22
N HIS A 67 3.04 -1.92 -17.40
CA HIS A 67 1.86 -2.06 -16.55
C HIS A 67 1.71 -0.88 -15.58
N GLU A 68 2.77 -0.54 -14.85
CA GLU A 68 2.76 0.60 -13.93
C GLU A 68 2.62 1.93 -14.67
N LEU A 69 3.17 2.03 -15.89
CA LEU A 69 2.93 3.17 -16.79
C LEU A 69 1.45 3.28 -17.17
N GLY A 70 0.76 2.15 -17.35
CA GLY A 70 -0.69 2.11 -17.58
C GLY A 70 -1.48 2.75 -16.44
N HIS A 71 -1.16 2.43 -15.19
CA HIS A 71 -1.73 3.11 -14.01
C HIS A 71 -1.39 4.60 -13.97
N LEU A 72 -0.17 4.97 -14.37
CA LEU A 72 0.24 6.37 -14.42
C LEU A 72 -0.60 7.17 -15.43
N ILE A 73 -0.75 6.64 -16.65
CA ILE A 73 -1.55 7.26 -17.72
C ILE A 73 -3.02 7.34 -17.29
N SER A 74 -3.62 6.22 -16.86
CA SER A 74 -5.03 6.18 -16.46
C SER A 74 -5.29 7.08 -15.25
N GLY A 75 -4.38 7.12 -14.28
CA GLY A 75 -4.46 7.99 -13.11
C GLY A 75 -4.44 9.47 -13.49
N TYR A 76 -3.58 9.90 -14.42
CA TYR A 76 -3.60 11.27 -14.92
C TYR A 76 -4.90 11.60 -15.68
N LEU A 77 -5.42 10.66 -16.49
CA LEU A 77 -6.70 10.83 -17.18
C LEU A 77 -7.86 11.08 -16.21
N VAL A 78 -7.83 10.44 -15.02
CA VAL A 78 -8.83 10.64 -13.97
C VAL A 78 -8.47 11.70 -12.93
N LYS A 79 -7.40 12.48 -13.18
CA LYS A 79 -6.90 13.57 -12.33
C LYS A 79 -6.44 13.13 -10.94
N PHE A 80 -5.93 11.91 -10.80
CA PHE A 80 -5.23 11.50 -9.58
C PHE A 80 -3.85 12.16 -9.52
N LYS A 81 -3.32 12.38 -8.30
CA LYS A 81 -1.97 12.90 -8.13
C LYS A 81 -0.99 11.76 -7.93
N LEU A 82 0.13 11.83 -8.64
CA LEU A 82 1.23 10.91 -8.45
C LEU A 82 1.89 11.13 -7.09
N PHE A 83 1.99 10.05 -6.31
CA PHE A 83 2.68 10.03 -5.02
C PHE A 83 3.99 9.26 -5.09
N ASN A 84 3.99 8.07 -5.69
CA ASN A 84 5.19 7.26 -5.90
C ASN A 84 5.07 6.51 -7.22
N TYR A 85 6.12 6.55 -8.04
CA TYR A 85 6.28 5.75 -9.24
C TYR A 85 7.69 5.18 -9.28
N LYS A 86 7.80 3.86 -9.31
CA LYS A 86 9.06 3.14 -9.20
C LYS A 86 9.16 2.05 -10.25
N ILE A 87 10.34 1.92 -10.84
CA ILE A 87 10.74 0.80 -11.69
C ILE A 87 12.11 0.30 -11.22
N GLY A 88 12.16 -0.92 -10.69
CA GLY A 88 13.39 -1.46 -10.14
C GLY A 88 13.90 -0.62 -8.96
N PRO A 89 15.22 -0.38 -8.81
CA PRO A 89 15.75 0.34 -7.65
C PRO A 89 15.55 1.87 -7.71
N PHE A 90 15.06 2.41 -8.82
CA PHE A 90 14.92 3.84 -9.03
C PHE A 90 13.46 4.25 -9.18
N GLY A 91 13.13 5.44 -8.72
CA GLY A 91 11.78 5.96 -8.85
C GLY A 91 11.67 7.43 -8.54
N TRP A 92 10.49 7.95 -8.82
CA TRP A 92 10.03 9.27 -8.44
C TRP A 92 9.08 9.14 -7.27
N TYR A 93 9.42 9.76 -6.15
CA TYR A 93 8.58 9.80 -4.97
C TYR A 93 8.35 11.24 -4.58
N ARG A 94 7.16 11.53 -4.11
CA ARG A 94 6.85 12.85 -3.57
C ARG A 94 7.45 12.94 -2.18
N GLU A 95 8.25 13.96 -1.88
CA GLU A 95 8.80 14.29 -0.56
C GLU A 95 8.61 15.78 -0.29
N ASN A 96 7.99 16.14 0.84
CA ASN A 96 7.67 17.53 1.20
C ASN A 96 6.91 18.31 0.12
N GLY A 97 6.01 17.65 -0.61
CA GLY A 97 5.22 18.26 -1.68
C GLY A 97 5.91 18.32 -3.04
N GLU A 98 7.21 18.05 -3.11
CA GLU A 98 8.01 18.04 -4.34
C GLU A 98 8.20 16.62 -4.86
N ILE A 99 8.30 16.43 -6.18
CA ILE A 99 8.67 15.14 -6.76
C ILE A 99 10.18 15.04 -6.78
N LYS A 100 10.73 14.07 -6.07
CA LYS A 100 12.16 13.77 -6.05
C LYS A 100 12.43 12.46 -6.78
N TYR A 101 13.57 12.40 -7.44
CA TYR A 101 14.08 11.18 -8.03
C TYR A 101 15.17 10.60 -7.11
N GLY A 102 15.12 9.29 -6.86
CA GLY A 102 16.13 8.66 -6.01
C GLY A 102 16.05 7.14 -5.98
N LYS A 103 16.98 6.58 -5.21
CA LYS A 103 17.07 5.14 -4.98
C LYS A 103 16.21 4.76 -3.79
N ASP A 104 15.09 4.11 -4.04
CA ASP A 104 14.23 3.59 -2.99
C ASP A 104 14.60 2.12 -2.70
N LYS A 105 15.12 1.85 -1.50
CA LYS A 105 15.55 0.50 -1.07
C LYS A 105 14.41 -0.38 -0.54
N SER A 106 13.20 0.16 -0.32
CA SER A 106 12.12 -0.54 0.41
C SER A 106 11.51 -1.72 -0.35
N LEU A 107 11.52 -1.69 -1.69
CA LEU A 107 10.81 -2.64 -2.57
C LEU A 107 11.74 -3.46 -3.50
N GLY A 108 13.06 -3.42 -3.27
CA GLY A 108 14.03 -4.16 -4.09
C GLY A 108 13.95 -3.79 -5.59
N TYR A 109 13.84 -4.79 -6.47
CA TYR A 109 13.68 -4.63 -7.92
C TYR A 109 12.21 -4.65 -8.40
N GLY A 110 11.23 -4.52 -7.50
CA GLY A 110 9.83 -4.40 -7.89
C GLY A 110 9.53 -3.08 -8.61
N SER A 111 8.39 -3.04 -9.31
CA SER A 111 7.81 -1.78 -9.83
C SER A 111 6.51 -1.49 -9.09
N ARG A 112 6.16 -0.21 -8.98
CA ARG A 112 4.92 0.23 -8.33
C ARG A 112 4.54 1.64 -8.77
N CYS A 113 3.28 1.83 -9.11
CA CYS A 113 2.64 3.12 -9.28
C CYS A 113 1.63 3.32 -8.15
N SER A 114 1.66 4.48 -7.51
CA SER A 114 0.73 4.85 -6.47
C SER A 114 0.29 6.28 -6.74
N MET A 115 -0.89 6.38 -7.34
CA MET A 115 -1.60 7.63 -7.58
C MET A 115 -2.85 7.69 -6.72
N LEU A 116 -3.12 8.87 -6.18
CA LEU A 116 -4.14 9.04 -5.16
C LEU A 116 -5.20 10.05 -5.62
N PRO A 117 -6.49 9.78 -5.35
CA PRO A 117 -7.53 10.76 -5.58
C PRO A 117 -7.37 11.90 -4.58
N VAL A 118 -7.27 13.13 -5.10
CA VAL A 118 -7.26 14.36 -4.27
C VAL A 118 -8.66 14.92 -4.09
N ASN A 119 -9.61 14.45 -4.90
CA ASN A 119 -11.01 14.79 -4.81
C ASN A 119 -11.82 13.49 -4.87
N THR A 120 -12.76 13.37 -3.92
CA THR A 120 -13.60 12.19 -3.68
C THR A 120 -14.84 12.16 -4.58
N HIS A 121 -15.15 13.28 -5.26
CA HIS A 121 -16.27 13.37 -6.19
C HIS A 121 -16.13 12.38 -7.35
N ASN A 122 -17.11 11.49 -7.47
CA ASN A 122 -17.13 10.39 -8.44
C ASN A 122 -15.83 9.57 -8.43
N VAL A 123 -15.26 9.32 -7.25
CA VAL A 123 -13.97 8.61 -7.11
C VAL A 123 -14.05 7.15 -7.53
N TYR A 124 -15.19 6.47 -7.36
CA TYR A 124 -15.30 5.03 -7.64
C TYR A 124 -15.10 4.69 -9.13
N PRO A 125 -15.82 5.29 -10.11
CA PRO A 125 -15.54 5.04 -11.52
C PRO A 125 -14.11 5.40 -11.93
N LYS A 126 -13.56 6.48 -11.35
CA LYS A 126 -12.17 6.90 -11.59
C LYS A 126 -11.18 5.84 -11.11
N LEU A 127 -11.45 5.23 -9.95
CA LEU A 127 -10.62 4.16 -9.41
C LEU A 127 -10.66 2.91 -10.28
N ALA A 128 -11.81 2.57 -10.87
CA ALA A 128 -11.89 1.47 -11.83
C ALA A 128 -11.05 1.75 -13.10
N VAL A 129 -11.12 2.97 -13.66
CA VAL A 129 -10.30 3.38 -14.80
C VAL A 129 -8.80 3.34 -14.45
N TYR A 130 -8.44 3.85 -13.26
CA TYR A 130 -7.07 3.79 -12.75
C TYR A 130 -6.57 2.34 -12.67
N SER A 131 -7.36 1.47 -12.05
CA SER A 131 -7.06 0.05 -11.83
C SER A 131 -6.89 -0.70 -13.15
N LEU A 132 -7.78 -0.49 -14.12
CA LEU A 132 -7.71 -1.18 -15.41
C LEU A 132 -6.61 -0.66 -16.35
N GLY A 133 -5.95 0.45 -16.01
CA GLY A 133 -4.90 1.07 -16.83
C GLY A 133 -3.74 0.12 -17.13
N GLY A 134 -3.19 -0.53 -16.09
CA GLY A 134 -2.08 -1.47 -16.24
C GLY A 134 -2.45 -2.72 -17.05
N ILE A 135 -3.65 -3.27 -16.82
CA ILE A 135 -4.19 -4.39 -17.61
C ILE A 135 -4.31 -3.99 -19.09
N THR A 136 -4.87 -2.79 -19.36
CA THR A 136 -5.09 -2.31 -20.73
C THR A 136 -3.80 -2.17 -21.51
N VAL A 137 -2.75 -1.57 -20.91
CA VAL A 137 -1.44 -1.44 -21.55
C VAL A 137 -0.83 -2.81 -21.86
N ASN A 138 -0.93 -3.78 -20.94
CA ASN A 138 -0.39 -5.11 -21.18
C ASN A 138 -1.17 -5.92 -22.22
N ILE A 139 -2.48 -5.71 -22.36
CA ILE A 139 -3.26 -6.27 -23.47
C ILE A 139 -2.72 -5.74 -24.80
N ILE A 140 -2.57 -4.40 -24.92
CA ILE A 140 -2.05 -3.77 -26.14
C ILE A 140 -0.64 -4.29 -26.44
N LEU A 141 0.23 -4.34 -25.43
CA LEU A 141 1.60 -4.81 -25.59
C LEU A 141 1.67 -6.29 -26.00
N SER A 142 0.84 -7.15 -25.40
CA SER A 142 0.74 -8.56 -25.75
C SER A 142 0.30 -8.75 -27.21
N ILE A 143 -0.67 -7.95 -27.68
CA ILE A 143 -1.10 -7.94 -29.08
C ILE A 143 0.05 -7.51 -30.00
N ILE A 144 0.81 -6.47 -29.64
CA ILE A 144 1.98 -6.02 -30.42
C ILE A 144 3.02 -7.15 -30.55
N PHE A 145 3.33 -7.85 -29.46
CA PHE A 145 4.24 -8.99 -29.47
C PHE A 145 3.73 -10.15 -30.33
N LEU A 146 2.42 -10.44 -30.28
CA LEU A 146 1.79 -11.47 -31.12
C LEU A 146 1.84 -11.09 -32.60
N LEU A 147 1.51 -9.86 -32.96
CA LEU A 147 1.60 -9.39 -34.34
C LEU A 147 3.06 -9.41 -34.83
N GLY A 148 4.00 -9.05 -33.97
CA GLY A 148 5.42 -9.18 -34.24
C GLY A 148 5.82 -10.63 -34.54
N SER A 149 5.38 -11.59 -33.73
CA SER A 149 5.73 -13.00 -33.95
C SER A 149 5.15 -13.56 -35.25
N ILE A 150 4.00 -13.06 -35.71
CA ILE A 150 3.36 -13.48 -36.96
C ILE A 150 3.97 -12.79 -38.19
N TYR A 151 4.19 -11.46 -38.14
CA TYR A 151 4.52 -10.66 -39.34
C TYR A 151 5.99 -10.23 -39.44
N ILE A 152 6.72 -10.19 -38.32
CA ILE A 152 8.11 -9.74 -38.26
C ILE A 152 9.03 -10.96 -38.18
N ALA A 153 8.81 -11.87 -37.22
CA ALA A 153 9.73 -12.98 -36.98
C ALA A 153 10.04 -13.83 -38.23
N PRO A 154 9.06 -14.20 -39.09
CA PRO A 154 9.35 -15.00 -40.28
C PRO A 154 10.21 -14.30 -41.34
N LYS A 155 10.28 -12.95 -41.33
CA LYS A 155 11.06 -12.18 -42.31
C LYS A 155 12.55 -12.13 -42.00
N TYR A 156 12.92 -12.31 -40.74
CA TYR A 156 14.31 -12.15 -40.27
C TYR A 156 15.02 -13.48 -40.02
N ASP A 157 14.30 -14.60 -40.05
CA ASP A 157 14.80 -15.97 -39.79
C ASP A 157 15.80 -16.04 -38.62
N ASN A 158 15.49 -15.33 -37.54
CA ASN A 158 16.37 -15.19 -36.38
C ASN A 158 15.71 -15.80 -35.14
N PHE A 159 16.31 -16.88 -34.63
CA PHE A 159 15.83 -17.60 -33.46
C PHE A 159 15.55 -16.69 -32.26
N PHE A 160 16.45 -15.76 -31.93
CA PHE A 160 16.30 -14.90 -30.75
C PHE A 160 15.19 -13.86 -30.91
N ILE A 161 14.99 -13.32 -32.11
CA ILE A 161 13.87 -12.41 -32.41
C ILE A 161 12.55 -13.16 -32.24
N SER A 162 12.43 -14.35 -32.81
CA SER A 162 11.23 -15.19 -32.69
C SER A 162 10.94 -15.53 -31.23
N VAL A 163 11.95 -15.95 -30.47
CA VAL A 163 11.80 -16.24 -29.03
C VAL A 163 11.41 -15.00 -28.23
N PHE A 164 12.06 -13.86 -28.44
CA PHE A 164 11.73 -12.61 -27.74
C PHE A 164 10.26 -12.23 -27.96
N LEU A 165 9.75 -12.34 -29.19
CA LEU A 165 8.39 -11.98 -29.52
C LEU A 165 7.36 -12.95 -28.91
N ILE A 166 7.63 -14.26 -28.95
CA ILE A 166 6.75 -15.28 -28.36
C ILE A 166 6.74 -15.17 -26.84
N LEU A 167 7.91 -15.01 -26.20
CA LEU A 167 8.01 -14.76 -24.76
C LEU A 167 7.28 -13.47 -24.39
N GLY A 168 7.43 -12.42 -25.20
CA GLY A 168 6.71 -11.15 -25.10
C GLY A 168 5.20 -11.33 -25.02
N TRP A 169 4.64 -12.07 -25.97
CA TRP A 169 3.21 -12.36 -26.00
C TRP A 169 2.76 -13.20 -24.81
N GLY A 170 3.46 -14.31 -24.54
CA GLY A 170 3.12 -15.22 -23.44
C GLY A 170 3.19 -14.53 -22.07
N MET A 171 4.21 -13.71 -21.83
CA MET A 171 4.33 -12.92 -20.61
C MET A 171 3.20 -11.90 -20.47
N GLY A 172 2.85 -11.20 -21.56
CA GLY A 172 1.74 -10.26 -21.54
C GLY A 172 0.41 -10.93 -21.20
N ALA A 173 0.14 -12.09 -21.80
CA ALA A 173 -1.03 -12.90 -21.45
C ALA A 173 -1.01 -13.31 -19.97
N PHE A 174 0.14 -13.77 -19.45
CA PHE A 174 0.29 -14.12 -18.04
C PHE A 174 0.00 -12.93 -17.11
N VAL A 175 0.60 -11.77 -17.35
CA VAL A 175 0.41 -10.59 -16.48
C VAL A 175 -1.03 -10.07 -16.54
N VAL A 176 -1.67 -10.11 -17.71
CA VAL A 176 -3.10 -9.79 -17.85
C VAL A 176 -3.96 -10.75 -17.04
N ILE A 177 -3.76 -12.06 -17.20
CA ILE A 177 -4.52 -13.09 -16.47
C ILE A 177 -4.30 -12.93 -14.96
N TYR A 178 -3.05 -12.75 -14.52
CA TYR A 178 -2.74 -12.60 -13.10
C TYR A 178 -3.45 -11.40 -12.48
N ASN A 179 -3.49 -10.26 -13.16
CA ASN A 179 -4.10 -9.04 -12.63
C ASN A 179 -5.61 -8.97 -12.83
N ILE A 180 -6.19 -9.66 -13.80
CA ILE A 180 -7.65 -9.68 -14.01
C ILE A 180 -8.37 -10.67 -13.08
N ILE A 181 -7.71 -11.77 -12.67
CA ILE A 181 -8.32 -12.76 -11.76
C ILE A 181 -8.61 -12.08 -10.42
N PRO A 182 -9.85 -12.18 -9.91
CA PRO A 182 -10.28 -11.45 -8.73
C PRO A 182 -9.80 -12.16 -7.45
N PHE A 183 -8.60 -11.85 -6.98
CA PHE A 183 -8.10 -12.34 -5.69
C PHE A 183 -7.42 -11.22 -4.89
N SER A 184 -7.28 -11.46 -3.59
CA SER A 184 -6.54 -10.58 -2.69
C SER A 184 -5.45 -11.37 -1.98
N ASN A 185 -4.33 -10.71 -1.70
CA ASN A 185 -3.23 -11.28 -0.93
C ASN A 185 -2.80 -10.29 0.14
N LYS A 186 -2.92 -10.67 1.42
CA LYS A 186 -2.54 -9.84 2.58
C LYS A 186 -3.10 -8.41 2.53
N GLY A 187 -4.35 -8.26 2.10
CA GLY A 187 -5.03 -6.95 1.99
C GLY A 187 -4.80 -6.19 0.68
N PHE A 188 -3.90 -6.65 -0.21
CA PHE A 188 -3.75 -6.09 -1.55
C PHE A 188 -4.66 -6.81 -2.54
N LYS A 189 -5.54 -6.07 -3.20
CA LYS A 189 -6.37 -6.57 -4.30
C LYS A 189 -5.59 -6.55 -5.61
N THR A 190 -5.83 -7.54 -6.47
CA THR A 190 -5.49 -7.40 -7.89
C THR A 190 -6.28 -6.25 -8.53
N ASP A 191 -5.77 -5.70 -9.63
CA ASP A 191 -6.44 -4.62 -10.34
C ASP A 191 -7.84 -4.99 -10.81
N GLY A 192 -8.03 -6.24 -11.25
CA GLY A 192 -9.30 -6.79 -11.65
C GLY A 192 -10.28 -6.87 -10.48
N LEU A 193 -9.81 -7.32 -9.30
CA LEU A 193 -10.63 -7.33 -8.11
C LEU A 193 -11.02 -5.90 -7.67
N LEU A 194 -10.10 -4.95 -7.72
CA LEU A 194 -10.39 -3.56 -7.36
C LEU A 194 -11.41 -2.92 -8.31
N ALA A 195 -11.26 -3.14 -9.62
CA ALA A 195 -12.23 -2.69 -10.61
C ALA A 195 -13.61 -3.37 -10.43
N LEU A 196 -13.63 -4.68 -10.14
CA LEU A 196 -14.84 -5.42 -9.86
C LEU A 196 -15.54 -4.93 -8.58
N SER A 197 -14.78 -4.60 -7.52
CA SER A 197 -15.30 -4.04 -6.27
C SER A 197 -16.09 -2.75 -6.51
N VAL A 198 -15.64 -1.89 -7.42
CA VAL A 198 -16.33 -0.65 -7.79
C VAL A 198 -17.68 -0.91 -8.48
N ILE A 199 -17.78 -2.01 -9.24
CA ILE A 199 -19.00 -2.39 -9.96
C ILE A 199 -19.97 -3.11 -9.03
N ARG A 200 -19.48 -4.10 -8.28
CA ARG A 200 -20.28 -4.94 -7.37
C ARG A 200 -20.85 -4.16 -6.20
N LYS A 201 -20.08 -3.19 -5.67
CA LYS A 201 -20.48 -2.33 -4.53
C LYS A 201 -21.09 -3.12 -3.37
N SER A 202 -20.55 -4.30 -3.08
CA SER A 202 -20.98 -5.01 -1.88
C SER A 202 -20.61 -4.20 -0.64
N SER A 203 -21.26 -4.47 0.48
CA SER A 203 -20.93 -3.85 1.77
C SER A 203 -19.42 -3.94 2.07
N ASP A 204 -18.83 -5.12 1.90
CA ASP A 204 -17.40 -5.36 2.09
C ASP A 204 -16.51 -4.61 1.06
N ASP A 205 -16.94 -4.51 -0.20
CA ASP A 205 -16.23 -3.72 -1.21
C ASP A 205 -16.17 -2.25 -0.82
N MET A 206 -17.31 -1.69 -0.40
CA MET A 206 -17.41 -0.28 -0.01
C MET A 206 -16.59 0.01 1.25
N ALA A 207 -16.59 -0.91 2.22
CA ALA A 207 -15.78 -0.83 3.42
C ALA A 207 -14.29 -0.76 3.10
N GLN A 208 -13.80 -1.72 2.30
CA GLN A 208 -12.39 -1.78 1.91
C GLN A 208 -11.98 -0.60 1.02
N LEU A 209 -12.85 -0.17 0.11
CA LEU A 209 -12.58 0.99 -0.74
C LEU A 209 -12.49 2.27 0.10
N ALA A 210 -13.38 2.46 1.07
CA ALA A 210 -13.33 3.61 1.97
C ALA A 210 -12.05 3.64 2.81
N THR A 211 -11.64 2.50 3.40
CA THR A 211 -10.40 2.44 4.19
C THR A 211 -9.16 2.71 3.33
N ILE A 212 -9.10 2.17 2.11
CA ILE A 212 -8.02 2.46 1.15
C ILE A 212 -7.99 3.95 0.80
N LEU A 213 -9.15 4.56 0.54
CA LEU A 213 -9.23 5.98 0.17
C LEU A 213 -8.80 6.90 1.31
N VAL A 214 -9.19 6.61 2.55
CA VAL A 214 -8.76 7.36 3.74
C VAL A 214 -7.25 7.18 3.97
N SER A 215 -6.77 5.93 3.98
CA SER A 215 -5.35 5.61 4.15
C SER A 215 -4.47 6.32 3.12
N ASN A 216 -4.91 6.32 1.87
CA ASN A 216 -4.24 7.01 0.78
C ASN A 216 -4.19 8.54 1.00
N GLN A 217 -5.31 9.17 1.37
CA GLN A 217 -5.33 10.61 1.64
C GLN A 217 -4.39 11.00 2.78
N LEU A 218 -4.37 10.22 3.87
CA LEU A 218 -3.44 10.43 4.98
C LEU A 218 -1.98 10.27 4.53
N ALA A 219 -1.67 9.22 3.75
CA ALA A 219 -0.33 9.05 3.18
C ALA A 219 0.06 10.21 2.25
N ALA A 220 -0.91 10.78 1.52
CA ALA A 220 -0.71 11.94 0.65
C ALA A 220 -0.38 13.24 1.41
N GLY A 221 -0.49 13.25 2.74
CA GLY A 221 -0.29 14.45 3.55
C GLY A 221 -1.56 15.23 3.83
N ILE A 222 -2.74 14.70 3.48
CA ILE A 222 -4.01 15.29 3.92
C ILE A 222 -4.14 14.96 5.40
N ARG A 223 -4.28 16.01 6.21
CA ARG A 223 -4.41 15.89 7.66
C ARG A 223 -5.75 15.19 8.02
N PRO A 224 -5.83 14.40 9.11
CA PRO A 224 -7.06 13.70 9.50
C PRO A 224 -8.33 14.55 9.45
N LYS A 225 -8.35 15.77 10.01
CA LYS A 225 -9.54 16.65 9.96
C LYS A 225 -9.97 17.11 8.57
N ASP A 226 -9.05 17.09 7.60
CA ASP A 226 -9.28 17.55 6.22
C ASP A 226 -9.72 16.40 5.29
N VAL A 227 -9.71 15.15 5.77
CA VAL A 227 -10.28 14.02 5.05
C VAL A 227 -11.80 14.16 5.01
N ASP A 228 -12.39 13.91 3.83
CA ASP A 228 -13.84 13.98 3.61
C ASP A 228 -14.62 13.18 4.68
N SER A 229 -15.47 13.88 5.43
CA SER A 229 -16.18 13.32 6.58
C SER A 229 -17.14 12.20 6.18
N SER A 230 -17.59 12.16 4.92
CA SER A 230 -18.51 11.12 4.44
C SER A 230 -17.94 9.70 4.55
N PHE A 231 -16.60 9.54 4.62
CA PHE A 231 -16.00 8.23 4.85
C PHE A 231 -16.16 7.72 6.29
N PHE A 232 -16.37 8.63 7.24
CA PHE A 232 -16.44 8.32 8.67
C PHE A 232 -17.87 8.17 9.19
N ASP A 233 -18.85 8.64 8.42
CA ASP A 233 -20.27 8.51 8.73
C ASP A 233 -20.71 7.04 8.87
N ASP A 234 -21.83 6.83 9.56
CA ASP A 234 -22.43 5.50 9.67
C ASP A 234 -23.15 5.15 8.36
N ASN A 235 -22.37 4.63 7.43
CA ASN A 235 -22.82 4.29 6.09
C ASN A 235 -23.41 2.87 5.99
N GLY A 236 -23.59 2.17 7.12
CA GLY A 236 -24.14 0.80 7.20
C GLY A 236 -23.26 -0.31 6.62
N TYR A 237 -22.16 0.02 5.95
CA TYR A 237 -21.24 -0.96 5.37
C TYR A 237 -19.97 -1.22 6.21
N LEU A 238 -19.69 -0.39 7.21
CA LEU A 238 -18.56 -0.57 8.12
C LEU A 238 -19.07 -1.23 9.39
N LYS A 239 -18.67 -2.47 9.68
CA LYS A 239 -19.03 -3.13 10.93
C LYS A 239 -17.84 -3.14 11.87
N ASP A 240 -18.08 -2.81 13.14
CA ASP A 240 -17.03 -2.71 14.16
C ASP A 240 -16.28 -4.04 14.41
N ASN A 241 -16.86 -5.17 13.99
CA ASN A 241 -16.29 -6.50 14.15
C ASN A 241 -15.69 -7.09 12.85
N ASP A 242 -15.58 -6.30 11.78
CA ASP A 242 -14.89 -6.69 10.55
C ASP A 242 -13.57 -5.94 10.38
N VAL A 243 -12.65 -6.48 9.56
CA VAL A 243 -11.30 -5.91 9.37
C VAL A 243 -11.35 -4.45 8.90
N SER A 244 -12.31 -4.09 8.05
CA SER A 244 -12.39 -2.74 7.49
C SER A 244 -12.96 -1.74 8.50
N GLY A 245 -13.96 -2.12 9.29
CA GLY A 245 -14.52 -1.29 10.35
C GLY A 245 -13.53 -1.10 11.50
N ILE A 246 -12.77 -2.15 11.83
CA ILE A 246 -11.61 -2.12 12.73
C ILE A 246 -10.60 -1.04 12.28
N VAL A 247 -10.12 -1.12 11.03
CA VAL A 247 -9.20 -0.11 10.49
C VAL A 247 -9.85 1.28 10.42
N MET A 248 -11.14 1.35 10.10
CA MET A 248 -11.84 2.63 10.02
C MET A 248 -12.03 3.29 11.39
N ASN A 249 -12.22 2.53 12.47
CA ASN A 249 -12.35 3.08 13.80
C ASN A 249 -11.05 3.75 14.27
N TYR A 250 -9.89 3.23 13.87
CA TYR A 250 -8.61 3.94 14.02
C TYR A 250 -8.64 5.30 13.31
N TYR A 251 -9.06 5.36 12.04
CA TYR A 251 -9.13 6.63 11.31
C TYR A 251 -10.19 7.59 11.86
N ARG A 252 -11.34 7.08 12.31
CA ARG A 252 -12.39 7.86 12.98
C ARG A 252 -11.86 8.52 14.25
N PHE A 253 -11.07 7.80 15.05
CA PHE A 253 -10.45 8.36 16.24
C PHE A 253 -9.56 9.57 15.88
N TYR A 254 -8.64 9.42 14.92
CA TYR A 254 -7.78 10.52 14.47
C TYR A 254 -8.59 11.70 13.91
N HIS A 255 -9.54 11.43 13.01
CA HIS A 255 -10.37 12.47 12.38
C HIS A 255 -11.18 13.28 13.41
N PHE A 256 -11.93 12.59 14.29
CA PHE A 256 -12.77 13.28 15.27
C PHE A 256 -11.97 13.93 16.39
N LEU A 257 -10.82 13.37 16.78
CA LEU A 257 -9.93 14.02 17.73
C LEU A 257 -9.35 15.31 17.15
N ASP A 258 -8.94 15.30 15.89
CA ASP A 258 -8.37 16.46 15.21
C ASP A 258 -9.40 17.58 14.94
N LEU A 259 -10.68 17.22 14.77
CA LEU A 259 -11.81 18.17 14.75
C LEU A 259 -12.20 18.68 16.15
N GLY A 260 -11.65 18.12 17.23
CA GLY A 260 -12.02 18.44 18.60
C GLY A 260 -13.33 17.80 19.07
N HIS A 261 -13.92 16.89 18.30
CA HIS A 261 -15.13 16.14 18.66
C HIS A 261 -14.85 14.98 19.62
N LYS A 262 -14.51 15.31 20.86
CA LYS A 262 -14.10 14.36 21.92
C LYS A 262 -15.04 13.16 22.10
N THR A 263 -16.35 13.38 22.12
CA THR A 263 -17.33 12.29 22.29
C THR A 263 -17.28 11.29 21.13
N LYS A 264 -17.19 11.77 19.88
CA LYS A 264 -17.08 10.89 18.71
C LYS A 264 -15.75 10.16 18.68
N ALA A 265 -14.65 10.83 19.04
CA ALA A 265 -13.35 10.20 19.18
C ALA A 265 -13.37 9.07 20.23
N MET A 266 -14.02 9.30 21.39
CA MET A 266 -14.15 8.28 22.42
C MET A 266 -15.06 7.11 22.03
N ASN A 267 -16.10 7.35 21.23
CA ASN A 267 -16.91 6.25 20.69
C ASN A 267 -16.06 5.31 19.82
N ALA A 268 -15.20 5.88 18.96
CA ALA A 268 -14.28 5.08 18.14
C ALA A 268 -13.29 4.28 19.01
N ILE A 269 -12.75 4.89 20.07
CA ILE A 269 -11.86 4.22 21.04
C ILE A 269 -12.57 3.07 21.77
N LYS A 270 -13.82 3.28 22.20
CA LYS A 270 -14.62 2.23 22.85
C LYS A 270 -14.88 1.06 21.88
N SER A 271 -15.16 1.34 20.60
CA SER A 271 -15.29 0.29 19.59
C SER A 271 -13.98 -0.46 19.36
N ILE A 272 -12.83 0.22 19.35
CA ILE A 272 -11.49 -0.41 19.27
C ILE A 272 -11.27 -1.33 20.48
N GLU A 273 -11.51 -0.82 21.69
CA GLU A 273 -11.30 -1.56 22.95
C GLU A 273 -12.19 -2.81 23.02
N ALA A 274 -13.48 -2.68 22.69
CA ALA A 274 -14.44 -3.79 22.72
C ALA A 274 -14.12 -4.91 21.71
N ASN A 275 -13.33 -4.60 20.66
CA ASN A 275 -13.02 -5.52 19.58
C ASN A 275 -11.51 -5.80 19.44
N ILE A 276 -10.71 -5.50 20.46
CA ILE A 276 -9.24 -5.56 20.39
C ILE A 276 -8.71 -6.93 19.96
N ASP A 277 -9.40 -8.01 20.35
CA ASP A 277 -9.00 -9.38 20.03
C ASP A 277 -9.21 -9.75 18.56
N ILE A 278 -10.05 -9.01 17.84
CA ILE A 278 -10.27 -9.21 16.40
C ILE A 278 -9.09 -8.63 15.60
N TYR A 279 -8.37 -7.64 16.14
CA TYR A 279 -7.20 -7.09 15.48
C TYR A 279 -6.08 -8.14 15.42
N PRO A 280 -5.35 -8.22 14.29
CA PRO A 280 -4.15 -9.03 14.22
C PRO A 280 -3.18 -8.67 15.34
N GLU A 281 -2.56 -9.67 15.96
CA GLU A 281 -1.70 -9.49 17.15
C GLU A 281 -0.66 -8.38 16.98
N TYR A 282 -0.03 -8.30 15.81
CA TYR A 282 0.98 -7.29 15.50
C TYR A 282 0.45 -5.84 15.39
N TYR A 283 -0.87 -5.64 15.28
CA TYR A 283 -1.52 -4.32 15.29
C TYR A 283 -2.11 -3.95 16.66
N ARG A 284 -2.29 -4.91 17.58
CA ARG A 284 -3.01 -4.68 18.85
C ARG A 284 -2.32 -3.61 19.70
N SER A 285 -0.99 -3.65 19.79
CA SER A 285 -0.24 -2.66 20.57
C SER A 285 -0.44 -1.24 20.04
N ASP A 286 -0.42 -1.05 18.71
CA ASP A 286 -0.67 0.27 18.10
C ASP A 286 -2.07 0.79 18.40
N MET A 287 -3.07 -0.09 18.43
CA MET A 287 -4.43 0.30 18.84
C MET A 287 -4.47 0.71 20.32
N LEU A 288 -3.87 -0.10 21.20
CA LEU A 288 -3.83 0.18 22.63
C LEU A 288 -3.08 1.48 22.98
N TYR A 289 -2.09 1.90 22.19
CA TYR A 289 -1.46 3.22 22.36
C TYR A 289 -2.49 4.35 22.21
N ASN A 290 -3.39 4.24 21.23
CA ASN A 290 -4.44 5.23 21.00
C ASN A 290 -5.51 5.18 22.09
N VAL A 291 -5.86 3.98 22.58
CA VAL A 291 -6.75 3.81 23.74
C VAL A 291 -6.14 4.47 24.98
N LEU A 292 -4.86 4.22 25.28
CA LEU A 292 -4.14 4.85 26.39
C LEU A 292 -4.18 6.37 26.29
N TYR A 293 -3.81 6.93 25.14
CA TYR A 293 -3.83 8.37 24.93
C TYR A 293 -5.21 8.96 25.20
N ALA A 294 -6.27 8.31 24.73
CA ALA A 294 -7.62 8.80 24.87
C ALA A 294 -8.06 8.86 26.35
N TYR A 295 -7.68 7.86 27.15
CA TYR A 295 -7.90 7.90 28.60
C TYR A 295 -7.03 8.93 29.33
N CYS A 296 -5.80 9.19 28.87
CA CYS A 296 -4.97 10.27 29.40
C CYS A 296 -5.55 11.66 29.10
N ALA A 297 -5.83 11.96 27.83
CA ALA A 297 -6.02 13.33 27.33
C ALA A 297 -7.49 13.73 27.13
N ILE A 298 -8.40 12.77 26.92
CA ILE A 298 -9.81 13.04 26.62
C ILE A 298 -10.68 12.78 27.85
N GLU A 299 -10.77 11.53 28.30
CA GLU A 299 -11.59 11.13 29.46
C GLU A 299 -10.94 11.52 30.79
N LYS A 300 -9.60 11.63 30.82
CA LYS A 300 -8.78 11.90 32.01
C LYS A 300 -8.99 10.87 33.14
N ASP A 301 -9.23 9.62 32.76
CA ASP A 301 -9.32 8.49 33.68
C ASP A 301 -7.92 7.94 33.96
N LYS A 302 -7.34 8.37 35.08
CA LYS A 302 -5.96 8.02 35.46
C LYS A 302 -5.80 6.55 35.81
N ASP A 303 -6.82 5.94 36.40
CA ASP A 303 -6.73 4.56 36.86
C ASP A 303 -6.75 3.62 35.66
N LYS A 304 -7.71 3.83 34.74
CA LYS A 304 -7.75 3.08 33.49
C LYS A 304 -6.52 3.30 32.62
N ALA A 305 -5.98 4.52 32.57
CA ALA A 305 -4.74 4.81 31.85
C ALA A 305 -3.54 4.04 32.43
N LYS A 306 -3.44 3.91 33.76
CA LYS A 306 -2.37 3.12 34.40
C LYS A 306 -2.48 1.63 34.07
N ASP A 307 -3.68 1.08 34.16
CA ASP A 307 -3.92 -0.35 33.85
C ASP A 307 -3.52 -0.69 32.41
N ILE A 308 -3.93 0.15 31.45
CA ILE A 308 -3.56 -0.02 30.05
C ILE A 308 -2.05 0.13 29.85
N PHE A 309 -1.43 1.13 30.50
CA PHE A 309 0.02 1.36 30.41
C PHE A 309 0.83 0.15 30.88
N GLU A 310 0.45 -0.48 32.00
CA GLU A 310 1.15 -1.68 32.50
C GLU A 310 1.16 -2.82 31.47
N ASN A 311 0.09 -2.98 30.69
CA ASN A 311 -0.02 -4.01 29.66
C ASN A 311 0.85 -3.73 28.43
N ILE A 312 1.17 -2.47 28.14
CA ILE A 312 1.85 -2.06 26.89
C ILE A 312 3.19 -1.36 27.10
N LYS A 313 3.65 -1.19 28.34
CA LYS A 313 4.84 -0.38 28.67
C LYS A 313 6.09 -0.82 27.93
N GLU A 314 6.32 -2.14 27.79
CA GLU A 314 7.49 -2.68 27.09
C GLU A 314 7.46 -2.33 25.61
N SER A 315 6.36 -2.69 24.91
CA SER A 315 6.22 -2.39 23.48
C SER A 315 6.17 -0.88 23.20
N LEU A 316 5.51 -0.10 24.06
CA LEU A 316 5.48 1.35 23.95
C LEU A 316 6.88 1.93 24.13
N SER A 317 7.70 1.43 25.05
CA SER A 317 9.07 1.91 25.26
C SER A 317 9.92 1.77 24.00
N GLU A 318 9.78 0.67 23.27
CA GLU A 318 10.49 0.38 22.01
C GLU A 318 9.97 1.19 20.81
N ASN A 319 8.75 1.74 20.91
CA ASN A 319 8.15 2.54 19.84
C ASN A 319 8.75 3.95 19.79
N ASN A 320 9.61 4.19 18.79
CA ASN A 320 10.27 5.48 18.54
C ASN A 320 9.59 6.30 17.42
N SER A 321 8.34 6.00 17.09
CA SER A 321 7.56 6.83 16.16
C SER A 321 7.05 8.10 16.84
N ILE A 322 6.74 9.13 16.06
CA ILE A 322 6.13 10.36 16.60
C ILE A 322 4.82 10.08 17.36
N SER A 323 3.99 9.14 16.87
CA SER A 323 2.76 8.73 17.56
C SER A 323 3.06 8.08 18.91
N GLY A 324 4.06 7.19 18.97
CA GLY A 324 4.53 6.62 20.23
C GLY A 324 4.97 7.69 21.23
N TYR A 325 5.70 8.72 20.78
CA TYR A 325 6.10 9.84 21.62
C TYR A 325 4.92 10.73 22.06
N ARG A 326 3.91 10.97 21.21
CA ARG A 326 2.67 11.65 21.63
C ARG A 326 2.01 10.92 22.78
N VAL A 327 1.86 9.59 22.67
CA VAL A 327 1.22 8.79 23.73
C VAL A 327 2.03 8.80 25.03
N LYS A 328 3.35 8.60 24.94
CA LYS A 328 4.26 8.73 26.10
C LYS A 328 4.13 10.10 26.76
N MET A 329 4.13 11.18 25.97
CA MET A 329 4.02 12.54 26.49
C MET A 329 2.68 12.76 27.20
N ALA A 330 1.58 12.27 26.64
CA ALA A 330 0.26 12.37 27.26
C ALA A 330 0.20 11.64 28.61
N TYR A 331 0.83 10.47 28.71
CA TYR A 331 0.92 9.74 29.98
C TYR A 331 1.70 10.53 31.03
N GLU A 332 2.88 11.04 30.68
CA GLU A 332 3.69 11.82 31.63
C GLU A 332 3.00 13.12 32.06
N LEU A 333 2.32 13.79 31.12
CA LEU A 333 1.60 15.03 31.41
C LEU A 333 0.37 14.79 32.29
N TYR A 334 -0.53 13.89 31.90
CA TYR A 334 -1.85 13.79 32.51
C TYR A 334 -1.96 12.77 33.64
N VAL A 335 -1.08 11.76 33.67
CA VAL A 335 -1.15 10.68 34.65
C VAL A 335 -0.10 10.89 35.74
N THR A 336 1.18 10.95 35.38
CA THR A 336 2.28 11.12 36.36
C THR A 336 2.43 12.57 36.81
N ASN A 337 2.01 13.53 35.98
CA ASN A 337 2.24 14.97 36.15
C ASN A 337 3.74 15.32 36.20
N ASP A 338 4.58 14.51 35.54
CA ASP A 338 6.01 14.80 35.36
C ASP A 338 6.20 15.72 34.15
N TYR A 339 6.04 17.02 34.39
CA TYR A 339 6.15 18.05 33.37
C TYR A 339 7.52 18.11 32.68
N LYS A 340 8.61 17.84 33.42
CA LYS A 340 9.96 17.85 32.85
C LYS A 340 10.14 16.70 31.87
N LYS A 341 9.71 15.50 32.27
CA LYS A 341 9.75 14.32 31.41
C LYS A 341 8.80 14.44 30.22
N ALA A 342 7.61 15.02 30.41
CA ALA A 342 6.69 15.29 29.31
C ALA A 342 7.33 16.17 28.23
N ILE A 343 8.06 17.24 28.62
CA ILE A 343 8.81 18.10 27.70
C ILE A 343 9.92 17.32 26.98
N GLU A 344 10.71 16.52 27.71
CA GLU A 344 11.78 15.71 27.11
C GLU A 344 11.23 14.74 26.05
N VAL A 345 10.16 14.03 26.38
CA VAL A 345 9.48 13.08 25.49
C VAL A 345 8.88 13.80 24.28
N GLY A 346 8.22 14.94 24.48
CA GLY A 346 7.67 15.76 23.40
C GLY A 346 8.74 16.25 22.42
N ASN A 347 9.87 16.76 22.92
CA ASN A 347 11.00 17.18 22.09
C ASN A 347 11.59 16.01 21.27
N LYS A 348 11.71 14.82 21.87
CA LYS A 348 12.12 13.61 21.13
C LYS A 348 11.12 13.27 20.01
N GLY A 349 9.82 13.32 20.29
CA GLY A 349 8.78 13.13 19.28
C GLY A 349 8.88 14.10 18.10
N LEU A 350 9.07 15.39 18.37
CA LEU A 350 9.24 16.40 17.32
C LEU A 350 10.50 16.19 16.47
N SER A 351 11.57 15.63 17.06
CA SER A 351 12.83 15.34 16.34
C SER A 351 12.71 14.22 15.31
N VAL A 352 11.73 13.31 15.45
CA VAL A 352 11.52 12.17 14.54
C VAL A 352 10.36 12.36 13.56
N LYS A 353 9.73 13.55 13.52
CA LYS A 353 8.53 13.82 12.71
C LYS A 353 8.71 13.49 11.22
N ASP A 354 9.89 13.79 10.66
CA ASP A 354 10.16 13.65 9.22
C ASP A 354 10.40 12.18 8.81
N SER A 355 10.61 11.29 9.79
CA SER A 355 10.76 9.85 9.58
C SER A 355 9.43 9.08 9.53
N TYR A 356 8.31 9.72 9.86
CA TYR A 356 7.02 9.06 9.93
C TYR A 356 6.42 8.85 8.52
N PRO A 357 6.01 7.63 8.15
CA PRO A 357 5.63 7.31 6.78
C PRO A 357 4.28 7.91 6.36
N VAL A 358 3.35 8.12 7.30
CA VAL A 358 2.00 8.65 7.02
C VAL A 358 1.98 10.16 7.30
N ARG A 359 2.19 10.95 6.25
CA ARG A 359 2.41 12.41 6.40
C ARG A 359 1.26 13.17 7.03
N GLY A 360 0.02 12.83 6.68
CA GLY A 360 -1.17 13.48 7.21
C GLY A 360 -1.28 13.29 8.72
N GLU A 361 -1.02 12.08 9.18
CA GLU A 361 -0.93 11.76 10.60
C GLU A 361 0.24 12.47 11.26
N ALA A 362 1.42 12.54 10.63
CA ALA A 362 2.57 13.29 11.18
C ALA A 362 2.23 14.76 11.47
N ILE A 363 1.47 15.42 10.60
CA ILE A 363 1.01 16.81 10.81
C ILE A 363 0.13 16.88 12.08
N PHE A 364 -0.83 15.97 12.21
CA PHE A 364 -1.69 15.88 13.38
C PHE A 364 -0.88 15.61 14.66
N GLU A 365 0.07 14.67 14.62
CA GLU A 365 0.90 14.26 15.74
C GLU A 365 1.77 15.42 16.26
N VAL A 366 2.37 16.20 15.36
CA VAL A 366 3.11 17.42 15.70
C VAL A 366 2.21 18.42 16.43
N ASP A 367 1.00 18.64 15.92
CA ASP A 367 0.06 19.57 16.55
C ASP A 367 -0.37 19.10 17.94
N GLN A 368 -0.66 17.81 18.13
CA GLN A 368 -1.01 17.27 19.45
C GLN A 368 0.14 17.44 20.46
N ILE A 369 1.38 17.16 20.06
CA ILE A 369 2.56 17.35 20.90
C ILE A 369 2.72 18.83 21.26
N ASN A 370 2.62 19.74 20.30
CA ASN A 370 2.74 21.18 20.54
C ASN A 370 1.65 21.73 21.47
N ASN A 371 0.42 21.23 21.34
CA ASN A 371 -0.68 21.57 22.25
C ASN A 371 -0.36 21.14 23.69
N MET A 372 0.11 19.89 23.88
CA MET A 372 0.54 19.42 25.20
C MET A 372 1.75 20.20 25.73
N MET A 373 2.71 20.58 24.88
CA MET A 373 3.86 21.42 25.27
C MET A 373 3.41 22.78 25.82
N THR A 374 2.36 23.36 25.23
CA THR A 374 1.78 24.63 25.70
C THR A 374 1.17 24.47 27.09
N ILE A 375 0.36 23.42 27.28
CA ILE A 375 -0.24 23.08 28.58
C ILE A 375 0.84 22.88 29.65
N VAL A 376 1.92 22.16 29.33
CA VAL A 376 3.00 21.91 30.29
C VAL A 376 3.67 23.23 30.72
N ARG A 377 3.94 24.13 29.77
CA ARG A 377 4.56 25.44 30.06
C ARG A 377 3.67 26.31 30.93
N GLU A 378 2.36 26.28 30.72
CA GLU A 378 1.41 26.99 31.57
C GLU A 378 1.43 26.46 33.01
N ASN A 379 1.51 25.14 33.20
CA ASN A 379 1.54 24.51 34.52
C ASN A 379 2.88 24.64 35.26
N ILE A 380 4.00 24.83 34.55
CA ILE A 380 5.31 25.10 35.18
C ILE A 380 5.40 26.56 35.67
N ASN A 381 4.71 27.47 34.99
CA ASN A 381 4.76 28.91 35.28
C ASN A 381 3.66 29.37 36.25
N SER A 382 2.64 28.54 36.51
CA SER A 382 1.62 28.73 37.55
C SER A 382 2.10 28.17 38.90
#